data_AF-A0A1F3SFN1-F1
#
_entry.id   AF-A0A1F3SFN1-F1
#
_cell.length_a   1.000
_cell.length_b   1.000
_cell.length_c   1.000
_cell.angle_alpha   90.00
_cell.angle_beta   90.00
_cell.angle_gamma   90.00
#
_symmetry.space_group_name_H-M   'P 1'
#
loop_
_entity.id
_entity.type
_entity.pdbx_description
1 polymer ?
#
loop_
_entity_poly.entity_id
_entity_poly.type
_entity_poly.pdbx_seq_one_letter_code
_entity_poly.pdbx_strand_id
1 'polypeptide(L)'
;MDSVFVDNRVEFFTYDGPYGDQENVKLPAIKFILTVHNKGTKPIPDLGVSNRSKHVNLYINDSLNNPVSLYNGLEAMGEHLINPKEVDTYTWWFPYEKDEAYGNVFTVHWQYMELFSKKIRVNMTQKTSVFVE
;
A
#
# COMPACT_ATOMS: atom_id res chain seq x y z
N MET A 1 15.71 1.17 21.04
CA MET A 1 15.17 0.75 19.73
C MET A 1 14.48 1.95 19.12
N ASP A 2 15.00 2.46 18.01
CA ASP A 2 14.32 3.49 17.21
C ASP A 2 12.99 2.89 16.74
N SER A 3 11.88 3.31 17.37
CA SER A 3 10.59 2.64 17.23
C SER A 3 9.91 3.00 15.92
N VAL A 4 10.34 2.37 14.84
CA VAL A 4 9.63 2.42 13.55
C VAL A 4 8.43 1.47 13.62
N PHE A 5 7.27 1.92 13.15
CA PHE A 5 6.06 1.12 13.06
C PHE A 5 5.52 1.14 11.64
N VAL A 6 5.18 -0.04 11.13
CA VAL A 6 4.68 -0.26 9.77
C VAL A 6 3.22 -0.66 9.87
N ASP A 7 2.33 0.21 9.41
CA ASP A 7 0.90 -0.01 9.39
C ASP A 7 0.41 -0.44 7.99
N ASN A 8 -0.67 -1.19 7.98
CA ASN A 8 -1.30 -1.70 6.77
C ASN A 8 -2.81 -1.49 6.84
N ARG A 9 -3.39 -0.94 5.77
CA ARG A 9 -4.83 -0.77 5.62
C ARG A 9 -5.27 -1.17 4.21
N VAL A 10 -6.48 -1.69 4.12
CA VAL A 10 -7.15 -2.03 2.86
C VAL A 10 -8.45 -1.22 2.75
N GLU A 11 -8.70 -0.64 1.58
CA GLU A 11 -9.92 0.09 1.27
C GLU A 11 -10.55 -0.41 -0.02
N PHE A 12 -11.87 -0.55 -0.01
CA PHE A 12 -12.67 -0.78 -1.21
C PHE A 12 -13.28 0.56 -1.65
N PHE A 13 -13.22 0.87 -2.94
CA PHE A 13 -13.79 2.10 -3.50
C PHE A 13 -14.30 1.86 -4.92
N THR A 14 -14.92 2.88 -5.52
CA THR A 14 -15.31 2.88 -6.93
C THR A 14 -14.35 3.78 -7.69
N TYR A 15 -13.73 3.24 -8.74
CA TYR A 15 -12.92 4.01 -9.67
C TYR A 15 -13.81 4.58 -10.78
N ASP A 16 -13.72 5.89 -11.01
CA ASP A 16 -14.57 6.65 -11.93
C ASP A 16 -13.85 7.07 -13.22
N GLY A 17 -12.79 6.36 -13.63
CA GLY A 17 -12.04 6.67 -14.85
C GLY A 17 -11.16 7.93 -14.74
N PRO A 18 -10.28 8.20 -15.73
CA PRO A 18 -9.36 9.33 -15.66
C PRO A 18 -9.96 10.68 -16.12
N TYR A 19 -11.13 10.73 -16.77
CA TYR A 19 -11.60 11.95 -17.45
C TYR A 19 -13.10 12.29 -17.37
N GLY A 20 -13.93 11.62 -16.57
CA GLY A 20 -15.30 12.10 -16.28
C GLY A 20 -16.27 12.19 -17.47
N ASP A 21 -15.93 11.66 -18.64
CA ASP A 21 -16.83 11.61 -19.80
C ASP A 21 -18.02 10.69 -19.49
N GLN A 22 -19.24 11.17 -19.77
CA GLN A 22 -20.53 10.70 -19.24
C GLN A 22 -20.93 9.23 -19.56
N GLU A 23 -20.06 8.44 -20.19
CA GLU A 23 -20.19 6.99 -20.38
C GLU A 23 -19.37 6.16 -19.36
N ASN A 24 -18.85 6.83 -18.32
CA ASN A 24 -17.94 6.33 -17.27
C ASN A 24 -18.11 4.86 -16.87
N VAL A 25 -17.08 4.05 -17.15
CA VAL A 25 -16.90 2.72 -16.58
C VAL A 25 -16.68 2.85 -15.07
N LYS A 26 -17.70 2.56 -14.27
CA LYS A 26 -17.60 2.48 -12.81
C LYS A 26 -17.09 1.11 -12.41
N LEU A 27 -15.82 1.03 -12.03
CA LEU A 27 -15.21 -0.23 -11.64
C LEU A 27 -15.02 -0.29 -10.13
N PRO A 28 -15.43 -1.40 -9.48
CA PRO A 28 -15.02 -1.60 -8.12
C PRO A 28 -13.49 -1.73 -8.10
N ALA A 29 -12.87 -1.12 -7.11
CA ALA A 29 -11.43 -1.04 -6.96
C ALA A 29 -11.02 -1.28 -5.52
N ILE A 30 -9.79 -1.73 -5.33
CA ILE A 30 -9.21 -1.98 -4.03
C ILE A 30 -7.89 -1.22 -3.92
N LYS A 31 -7.64 -0.66 -2.74
CA LYS A 31 -6.44 0.10 -2.41
C LYS A 31 -5.77 -0.51 -1.20
N PHE A 32 -4.48 -0.78 -1.32
CA PHE A 32 -3.58 -1.19 -0.26
C PHE A 32 -2.78 0.04 0.18
N ILE A 33 -2.74 0.28 1.48
CA ILE A 33 -2.16 1.49 2.07
C ILE A 33 -1.10 1.05 3.07
N LEU A 34 0.12 1.51 2.82
CA LEU A 34 1.26 1.39 3.72
C LEU A 34 1.43 2.73 4.44
N THR A 35 1.52 2.71 5.76
CA THR A 35 1.88 3.90 6.54
C THR A 35 3.07 3.58 7.44
N VAL A 36 4.15 4.37 7.33
CA VAL A 36 5.36 4.19 8.14
C VAL A 36 5.47 5.34 9.13
N HIS A 37 5.49 5.00 10.42
CA HIS A 37 5.64 5.95 11.51
C HIS A 37 7.06 5.90 12.06
N ASN A 38 7.75 7.03 12.04
CA ASN A 38 9.04 7.15 12.71
C ASN A 38 8.83 7.64 14.15
N LYS A 39 8.74 6.74 15.13
CA LYS A 39 8.73 7.12 16.56
C LYS A 39 10.14 7.04 17.18
N GLY A 40 11.17 6.92 16.35
CA GLY A 40 12.56 6.94 16.77
C GLY A 40 13.09 8.35 17.01
N THR A 41 14.42 8.44 17.12
CA THR A 41 15.12 9.72 17.33
C THR A 41 15.93 10.19 16.13
N LYS A 42 16.05 9.35 15.10
CA LYS A 42 16.78 9.63 13.86
C LYS A 42 15.83 9.62 12.66
N PRO A 43 16.07 10.43 11.63
CA PRO A 43 15.36 10.32 10.36
C PRO A 43 15.54 8.93 9.73
N ILE A 44 14.55 8.49 8.97
CA ILE A 44 14.55 7.21 8.22
C ILE A 44 14.17 7.45 6.75
N PRO A 45 14.49 6.53 5.82
CA PRO A 45 14.09 6.67 4.42
C PRO A 45 12.58 6.92 4.24
N ASP A 46 12.19 7.87 3.40
CA ASP A 46 10.79 8.09 3.06
C ASP A 46 10.20 6.97 2.20
N LEU A 47 8.91 7.12 1.86
CA LEU A 47 8.23 6.26 0.91
C LEU A 47 8.23 6.85 -0.50
N GLY A 48 9.13 7.77 -0.85
CA GLY A 48 9.34 8.22 -2.24
C GLY A 48 9.97 7.14 -3.13
N VAL A 49 9.84 7.23 -4.46
CA VAL A 49 10.25 6.21 -5.45
C VAL A 49 11.62 5.61 -5.16
N SER A 50 12.63 6.47 -4.94
CA SER A 50 14.03 6.05 -4.79
C SER A 50 14.27 5.19 -3.55
N ASN A 51 13.59 5.51 -2.44
CA ASN A 51 13.72 4.78 -1.18
C ASN A 51 12.75 3.60 -1.12
N ARG A 52 11.50 3.80 -1.54
CA ARG A 52 10.46 2.78 -1.59
C ARG A 52 10.88 1.58 -2.43
N SER A 53 11.51 1.79 -3.59
CA SER A 53 12.02 0.70 -4.43
C SER A 53 13.11 -0.16 -3.78
N LYS A 54 13.80 0.36 -2.75
CA LYS A 54 14.86 -0.34 -2.01
C LYS A 54 14.36 -0.95 -0.70
N HIS A 55 13.38 -0.31 -0.07
CA HIS A 55 13.01 -0.59 1.30
C HIS A 55 11.61 -1.16 1.44
N VAL A 56 10.75 -1.09 0.43
CA VAL A 56 9.35 -1.54 0.56
C VAL A 56 9.11 -2.79 -0.27
N ASN A 57 8.49 -3.78 0.37
CA ASN A 57 7.95 -4.96 -0.28
C ASN A 57 6.46 -5.12 0.04
N LEU A 58 5.66 -5.42 -0.97
CA LEU A 58 4.29 -5.91 -0.85
C LEU A 58 4.33 -7.43 -0.91
N TYR A 59 3.65 -8.11 0.00
CA TYR A 59 3.38 -9.54 -0.16
C TYR A 59 1.90 -9.80 -0.23
N ILE A 60 1.55 -10.69 -1.15
CA ILE A 60 0.21 -11.23 -1.31
C ILE A 60 0.31 -12.75 -1.19
N ASN A 61 -0.49 -13.35 -0.31
CA ASN A 61 -0.41 -14.79 0.00
C ASN A 61 1.03 -15.22 0.33
N ASP A 62 1.70 -14.43 1.18
CA ASP A 62 3.09 -14.63 1.63
C ASP A 62 4.16 -14.65 0.51
N SER A 63 3.77 -14.28 -0.71
CA SER A 63 4.66 -14.20 -1.87
C SER A 63 4.91 -12.74 -2.24
N LEU A 64 6.15 -12.41 -2.56
CA LEU A 64 6.53 -11.06 -2.99
C LEU A 64 5.74 -10.65 -4.24
N ASN A 65 5.06 -9.51 -4.17
CA ASN A 65 4.14 -9.04 -5.21
C ASN A 65 4.25 -7.52 -5.39
N ASN A 66 5.47 -7.02 -5.59
CA ASN A 66 5.71 -5.60 -5.77
C ASN A 66 5.05 -5.09 -7.07
N PRO A 67 4.34 -3.94 -7.02
CA PRO A 67 3.83 -3.29 -8.23
C PRO A 67 4.94 -2.99 -9.23
N VAL A 68 4.67 -3.18 -10.53
CA VAL A 68 5.63 -2.95 -11.62
C VAL A 68 6.12 -1.51 -11.65
N SER A 69 5.23 -0.57 -11.32
CA SER A 69 5.60 0.81 -11.07
C SER A 69 5.09 1.19 -9.71
N LEU A 70 6.01 1.46 -8.80
CA LEU A 70 5.67 2.01 -7.51
C LEU A 70 5.28 3.50 -7.61
N TYR A 71 5.46 4.16 -8.76
CA TYR A 71 5.23 5.60 -8.95
C TYR A 71 3.76 5.99 -8.79
N ASN A 72 3.46 7.01 -7.97
CA ASN A 72 2.10 7.50 -7.74
C ASN A 72 1.80 8.87 -8.40
N GLY A 73 2.69 9.38 -9.26
CA GLY A 73 2.40 10.55 -10.11
C GLY A 73 2.60 11.94 -9.49
N LEU A 74 2.82 12.04 -8.17
CA LEU A 74 2.83 13.33 -7.45
C LEU A 74 4.08 13.54 -6.59
N GLU A 75 5.15 12.78 -6.82
CA GLU A 75 6.30 12.81 -5.94
C GLU A 75 7.17 14.04 -6.17
N ALA A 76 7.43 14.78 -5.08
CA ALA A 76 8.38 15.88 -5.09
C ALA A 76 9.80 15.34 -5.39
N MET A 77 10.57 16.08 -6.19
CA MET A 77 11.97 15.74 -6.42
C MET A 77 12.79 15.92 -5.13
N GLY A 78 13.68 14.97 -4.83
CA GLY A 78 14.65 15.03 -3.73
C GLY A 78 14.58 13.81 -2.80
N GLU A 79 15.68 13.52 -2.10
CA GLU A 79 15.64 12.59 -0.96
C GLU A 79 14.95 13.30 0.21
N HIS A 80 13.70 12.92 0.47
CA HIS A 80 13.04 13.29 1.70
C HIS A 80 13.22 12.13 2.69
N LEU A 81 13.33 12.47 3.98
CA LEU A 81 13.40 11.49 5.06
C LEU A 81 12.17 11.67 5.93
N ILE A 82 11.67 10.59 6.53
CA ILE A 82 10.66 10.68 7.57
C ILE A 82 11.39 11.10 8.85
N ASN A 83 11.23 12.34 9.30
CA ASN A 83 11.91 12.82 10.51
C ASN A 83 11.32 12.19 11.78
N PRO A 84 12.01 12.30 12.94
CA PRO A 84 11.46 11.84 14.21
C PRO A 84 10.06 12.39 14.48
N LYS A 85 9.14 11.50 14.82
CA LYS A 85 7.70 11.72 15.07
C LYS A 85 6.86 12.03 13.83
N GLU A 86 7.42 11.94 12.63
CA GLU A 86 6.68 12.06 11.39
C GLU A 86 6.19 10.70 10.87
N VAL A 87 5.35 10.78 9.86
CA VAL A 87 4.73 9.64 9.19
C VAL A 87 4.73 9.88 7.69
N ASP A 88 4.87 8.82 6.93
CA ASP A 88 4.68 8.83 5.48
C ASP A 88 3.73 7.71 5.05
N THR A 89 3.02 7.91 3.94
CA THR A 89 2.01 6.97 3.43
C THR A 89 2.17 6.72 1.95
N TYR A 90 2.14 5.44 1.57
CA TYR A 90 2.11 4.98 0.20
C TYR A 90 0.82 4.22 -0.08
N THR A 91 0.26 4.41 -1.28
CA THR A 91 -0.95 3.73 -1.71
C THR A 91 -0.74 3.05 -3.04
N TRP A 92 -1.12 1.79 -3.13
CA TRP A 92 -1.23 1.03 -4.37
C TRP A 92 -2.67 0.59 -4.56
N TRP A 93 -3.22 0.69 -5.77
CA TRP A 93 -4.59 0.30 -6.04
C TRP A 93 -4.78 -0.24 -7.44
N PHE A 94 -5.84 -1.01 -7.65
CA PHE A 94 -6.24 -1.50 -8.96
C PHE A 94 -7.77 -1.67 -9.05
N PRO A 95 -8.37 -1.43 -10.23
CA PRO A 95 -9.75 -1.81 -10.50
C PRO A 95 -9.87 -3.32 -10.73
N TYR A 96 -11.05 -3.90 -10.49
CA TYR A 96 -11.34 -5.31 -10.72
C TYR A 96 -12.75 -5.52 -11.26
N GLU A 97 -12.93 -6.51 -12.15
CA GLU A 97 -14.24 -6.78 -12.77
C GLU A 97 -14.75 -8.22 -12.58
N LYS A 98 -13.87 -9.23 -12.57
CA LYS A 98 -14.24 -10.65 -12.39
C LYS A 98 -13.06 -11.59 -12.22
N ASP A 99 -11.93 -11.32 -12.88
CA ASP A 99 -10.69 -12.07 -12.71
C ASP A 99 -9.82 -11.39 -11.66
N GLU A 100 -9.91 -11.93 -10.45
CA GLU A 100 -9.20 -11.39 -9.31
C GLU A 100 -7.76 -11.88 -9.36
N ALA A 101 -6.80 -10.96 -9.54
CA ALA A 101 -5.37 -11.27 -9.66
C ALA A 101 -4.82 -12.17 -8.53
N TYR A 102 -5.50 -12.19 -7.38
CA TYR A 102 -5.11 -12.94 -6.18
C TYR A 102 -6.22 -13.86 -5.64
N GLY A 103 -7.33 -14.02 -6.39
CA GLY A 103 -8.54 -14.74 -5.97
C GLY A 103 -9.41 -14.02 -4.92
N ASN A 104 -10.59 -14.58 -4.64
CA ASN A 104 -11.64 -14.00 -3.77
C ASN A 104 -11.22 -13.75 -2.32
N VAL A 105 -10.25 -14.53 -1.84
CA VAL A 105 -9.73 -14.41 -0.48
C VAL A 105 -8.22 -14.55 -0.53
N PHE A 106 -7.53 -13.52 -0.05
CA PHE A 106 -6.07 -13.49 0.01
C PHE A 106 -5.59 -12.77 1.25
N THR A 107 -4.29 -12.88 1.53
CA THR A 107 -3.64 -12.08 2.57
C THR A 107 -2.76 -11.00 1.96
N VAL A 108 -2.64 -9.87 2.67
CA VAL A 108 -1.76 -8.76 2.32
C VAL A 108 -0.99 -8.30 3.55
N HIS A 109 0.31 -8.08 3.40
CA HIS A 109 1.10 -7.27 4.33
C HIS A 109 2.20 -6.52 3.58
N TRP A 110 2.72 -5.50 4.24
CA TRP A 110 3.85 -4.73 3.76
C TRP A 110 5.08 -5.04 4.62
N GLN A 111 6.24 -4.91 4.00
CA GLN A 111 7.51 -4.81 4.69
C GLN A 111 8.13 -3.46 4.37
N TYR A 112 8.69 -2.81 5.39
CA TYR A 112 9.53 -1.63 5.23
C TYR A 112 10.87 -1.85 5.95
N MET A 113 11.97 -1.74 5.19
CA MET A 113 13.34 -2.14 5.51
C MET A 113 13.43 -3.63 5.89
N GLU A 114 13.00 -3.99 7.09
CA GLU A 114 12.94 -5.37 7.59
C GLU A 114 11.72 -5.61 8.50
N LEU A 115 10.91 -4.58 8.71
CA LEU A 115 9.76 -4.59 9.61
C LEU A 115 8.50 -4.91 8.82
N PHE A 116 7.78 -5.93 9.26
CA PHE A 116 6.50 -6.30 8.68
C PHE A 116 5.36 -5.56 9.36
N SER A 117 4.38 -5.14 8.55
CA SER A 117 3.08 -4.76 9.06
C SER A 117 2.33 -5.99 9.58
N LYS A 118 1.23 -5.75 10.31
CA LYS A 118 0.24 -6.80 10.53
C LYS A 118 -0.32 -7.30 9.19
N LYS A 119 -0.62 -8.60 9.15
CA LYS A 119 -1.23 -9.25 8.00
C LYS A 119 -2.74 -9.01 8.00
N ILE A 120 -3.28 -8.73 6.84
CA ILE A 120 -4.72 -8.55 6.63
C ILE A 120 -5.20 -9.65 5.71
N ARG A 121 -6.27 -10.33 6.10
CA ARG A 121 -7.06 -11.18 5.20
C ARG A 121 -8.12 -10.32 4.53
N VAL A 122 -8.12 -10.33 3.21
CA VAL A 122 -9.07 -9.61 2.35
C VAL A 122 -10.09 -10.60 1.79
N ASN A 123 -11.36 -10.22 1.77
CA ASN A 123 -12.42 -10.95 1.08
C ASN A 123 -13.09 -10.01 0.07
N MET A 124 -12.87 -10.27 -1.23
CA MET A 124 -13.35 -9.43 -2.33
C MET A 124 -14.86 -9.55 -2.55
N THR A 125 -15.43 -10.73 -2.31
CA THR A 125 -16.88 -10.97 -2.43
C THR A 125 -17.66 -10.21 -1.36
N GLN A 126 -17.20 -10.26 -0.10
CA GLN A 126 -17.84 -9.57 1.02
C GLN A 126 -17.39 -8.11 1.17
N LYS A 127 -16.33 -7.72 0.47
CA LYS A 127 -15.66 -6.42 0.59
C LYS A 127 -15.25 -6.12 2.03
N THR A 128 -14.64 -7.11 2.68
CA THR A 128 -14.17 -7.02 4.07
C THR A 128 -12.67 -7.26 4.16
N SER A 129 -12.08 -6.71 5.22
CA SER A 129 -10.68 -6.89 5.55
C SER A 129 -10.52 -7.01 7.06
N VAL A 130 -9.81 -8.03 7.54
CA VAL A 130 -9.56 -8.26 8.97
C VAL A 130 -8.10 -8.57 9.21
N PHE A 131 -7.55 -8.11 10.33
CA PHE A 131 -6.21 -8.53 10.74
C PHE A 131 -6.18 -10.02 11.08
N VAL A 132 -5.09 -10.67 10.71
CA VAL A 132 -4.81 -12.08 11.03
C VAL A 132 -3.42 -12.19 11.65
N GLU A 133 -3.25 -13.22 12.49
CA GLU A 133 -1.98 -13.55 13.14
C GLU A 133 -0.96 -14.14 12.16
#